data_AF-A0A2D7BST9-F1
#
_entry.id   AF-A0A2D7BST9-F1
#
_cell.length_a   1.000
_cell.length_b   1.000
_cell.length_c   1.000
_cell.angle_alpha   90.00
_cell.angle_beta   90.00
_cell.angle_gamma   90.00
#
_symmetry.space_group_name_H-M   'P 1'
#
loop_
_entity.id
_entity.type
_entity.pdbx_description
1 polymer ?
#
loop_
_entity_poly.entity_id
_entity_poly.type
_entity_poly.pdbx_seq_one_letter_code
_entity_poly.pdbx_strand_id
1 'polypeptide(L)' 'MTEDIIYKKLNFKARRGMKETTYIANKIINDYERLSSNEIKELEELLDLNDQEMFDLIFKDNLNFEKRFPNIKRYVK' A
#
# COMPACT_ATOMS: atom_id res chain seq x y z
N MET A 1 -3.88 21.28 -4.61
CA MET A 1 -3.68 21.38 -3.14
C MET A 1 -4.06 20.09 -2.42
N THR A 2 -5.19 19.45 -2.76
CA THR A 2 -5.67 18.22 -2.09
C THR A 2 -4.78 17.00 -2.31
N GLU A 3 -4.24 16.82 -3.53
CA GLU A 3 -3.38 15.67 -3.88
C GLU A 3 -2.06 15.64 -3.09
N ASP A 4 -1.48 16.81 -2.81
CA ASP A 4 -0.25 16.96 -2.03
C ASP A 4 -0.44 16.56 -0.55
N ILE A 5 -1.63 16.82 0.01
CA ILE A 5 -1.99 16.45 1.38
C ILE A 5 -2.18 14.94 1.50
N ILE A 6 -2.88 14.33 0.52
CA ILE A 6 -3.11 12.88 0.49
C ILE A 6 -1.77 12.16 0.37
N TYR A 7 -0.91 12.57 -0.56
CA TYR A 7 0.43 12.01 -0.70
C TYR A 7 1.23 12.06 0.60
N LYS A 8 1.27 13.23 1.27
CA LYS A 8 1.98 13.38 2.56
C LYS A 8 1.43 12.44 3.64
N LYS A 9 0.11 12.29 3.74
CA LYS A 9 -0.54 11.37 4.67
C LYS A 9 -0.14 9.93 4.39
N LEU A 10 -0.21 9.48 3.13
CA LEU A 10 0.13 8.11 2.75
C LEU A 10 1.64 7.84 2.91
N ASN A 11 2.48 8.78 2.52
CA ASN A 11 3.94 8.68 2.69
C ASN A 11 4.34 8.61 4.18
N PHE A 12 3.59 9.29 5.06
CA PHE A 12 3.78 9.14 6.50
C PHE A 12 3.39 7.72 6.96
N LYS A 13 2.23 7.20 6.53
CA LYS A 13 1.78 5.84 6.86
C LYS A 13 2.62 4.72 6.23
N ALA A 14 3.36 5.01 5.17
CA ALA A 14 4.27 4.06 4.51
C ALA A 14 5.55 3.80 5.31
N ARG A 15 5.82 4.61 6.35
CA ARG A 15 6.88 4.35 7.31
C ARG A 15 6.45 3.25 8.25
N ARG A 16 7.11 2.10 8.16
CA ARG A 16 6.71 0.85 8.79
C ARG A 16 7.81 0.31 9.70
N GLY A 17 7.43 -0.54 10.67
CA GLY A 17 8.38 -1.16 11.59
C GLY A 17 9.12 -2.34 10.98
N MET A 18 8.55 -3.00 9.96
CA MET A 18 9.15 -4.15 9.29
C MET A 18 9.75 -3.77 7.93
N LYS A 19 10.88 -4.38 7.56
CA LYS A 19 11.59 -4.06 6.30
C LYS A 19 10.76 -4.44 5.09
N GLU A 20 10.08 -5.58 5.15
CA GLU A 20 9.26 -6.15 4.09
C GLU A 20 8.05 -5.27 3.78
N THR A 21 7.30 -4.86 4.81
CA THR A 21 6.15 -3.96 4.66
C THR A 21 6.59 -2.56 4.24
N THR A 22 7.71 -2.06 4.77
CA THR A 22 8.33 -0.80 4.33
C THR A 22 8.66 -0.84 2.84
N TYR A 23 9.26 -1.94 2.37
CA TYR A 23 9.65 -2.11 0.97
C TYR A 23 8.43 -2.05 0.04
N ILE A 24 7.36 -2.79 0.38
CA ILE A 24 6.14 -2.79 -0.42
C ILE A 24 5.45 -1.42 -0.40
N ALA A 25 5.29 -0.82 0.78
CA ALA A 25 4.66 0.49 0.92
C ALA A 25 5.41 1.56 0.11
N ASN A 26 6.74 1.59 0.20
CA ASN A 26 7.57 2.52 -0.57
C ASN A 26 7.52 2.24 -2.07
N LYS A 27 7.48 0.96 -2.50
CA LYS A 27 7.36 0.59 -3.91
C LYS A 27 6.09 1.18 -4.54
N ILE A 28 4.96 1.16 -3.81
CA ILE A 28 3.70 1.73 -4.30
C ILE A 28 3.72 3.27 -4.22
N ILE A 29 4.20 3.85 -3.12
CA ILE A 29 4.27 5.30 -2.91
C ILE A 29 5.18 6.00 -3.92
N ASN A 30 6.29 5.36 -4.33
CA ASN A 30 7.18 5.91 -5.33
C ASN A 30 6.51 6.07 -6.72
N ASP A 31 5.47 5.29 -7.00
CA ASP A 31 4.66 5.40 -8.21
C ASP A 31 3.38 6.23 -8.01
N TYR A 32 3.24 6.97 -6.90
CA TYR A 32 2.00 7.67 -6.52
C TYR A 32 1.43 8.57 -7.63
N GLU A 33 2.27 9.34 -8.33
CA GLU A 33 1.83 10.23 -9.42
C GLU A 33 1.21 9.47 -10.61
N ARG A 34 1.44 8.17 -10.71
CA ARG A 34 0.93 7.29 -11.77
C ARG A 34 -0.21 6.40 -11.30
N LEU A 35 -0.58 6.46 -10.01
CA LEU A 35 -1.68 5.68 -9.46
C LEU A 35 -3.02 6.26 -9.91
N SER A 36 -3.92 5.38 -10.34
CA SER A 36 -5.32 5.72 -10.54
C SER A 36 -6.01 5.99 -9.19
N SER A 37 -7.17 6.66 -9.22
CA SER A 37 -7.95 6.94 -8.01
C SER A 37 -8.36 5.67 -7.24
N ASN A 38 -8.53 4.53 -7.94
CA ASN A 38 -8.82 3.24 -7.31
C ASN A 38 -7.59 2.67 -6.60
N GLU A 39 -6.42 2.78 -7.21
CA GLU A 39 -5.16 2.35 -6.60
C GLU A 39 -4.80 3.20 -5.37
N ILE A 40 -5.07 4.50 -5.41
CA ILE A 40 -4.87 5.38 -4.25
C ILE A 40 -5.77 4.97 -3.09
N LYS A 41 -7.04 4.61 -3.37
CA LYS A 41 -7.96 4.11 -2.33
C LYS A 41 -7.50 2.79 -1.74
N GLU A 42 -7.10 1.84 -2.58
CA GLU A 42 -6.56 0.55 -2.13
C GLU A 42 -5.26 0.73 -1.34
N LEU A 43 -4.40 1.66 -1.74
CA LEU A 43 -3.19 2.01 -0.99
C LEU A 43 -3.54 2.61 0.37
N GLU A 44 -4.54 3.48 0.46
CA GLU A 44 -4.99 4.03 1.74
C GLU A 44 -5.48 2.91 2.67
N GLU A 45 -6.30 1.98 2.17
CA GLU A 45 -6.79 0.83 2.92
C GLU A 45 -5.67 -0.13 3.34
N LEU A 46 -4.72 -0.42 2.43
CA LEU A 46 -3.55 -1.24 2.74
C LEU A 46 -2.69 -0.60 3.84
N LEU A 47 -2.53 0.72 3.79
CA LEU A 47 -1.77 1.47 4.77
C LEU A 47 -2.53 1.71 6.09
N ASP A 48 -3.81 1.38 6.18
CA ASP A 48 -4.55 1.34 7.45
C ASP A 48 -4.34 0.04 8.23
N LEU A 49 -3.88 -1.02 7.57
CA LEU A 49 -3.45 -2.25 8.25
C LEU A 49 -2.20 -2.00 9.09
N ASN A 50 -2.04 -2.72 10.19
CA ASN A 50 -0.77 -2.72 10.92
C ASN A 50 0.30 -3.56 10.18
N ASP A 51 1.55 -3.50 10.65
CA ASP A 51 2.67 -4.22 10.02
C ASP A 51 2.45 -5.74 9.92
N GLN A 52 1.94 -6.36 10.99
CA GLN A 52 1.72 -7.79 11.03
C GLN A 52 0.58 -8.22 10.11
N GLU A 53 -0.53 -7.48 10.10
CA GLU A 53 -1.67 -7.72 9.21
C GLU A 53 -1.28 -7.55 7.75
N MET A 54 -0.54 -6.49 7.42
CA MET A 54 -0.05 -6.24 6.07
C MET A 54 0.89 -7.37 5.63
N PHE A 55 1.80 -7.79 6.49
CA PHE A 55 2.72 -8.89 6.22
C PHE A 55 1.97 -10.20 5.99
N ASP A 56 1.09 -10.59 6.92
CA ASP A 56 0.34 -11.84 6.81
C ASP A 56 -0.53 -11.86 5.56
N LEU A 57 -1.20 -10.75 5.26
CA LEU A 57 -2.04 -10.64 4.06
C LEU A 57 -1.22 -10.76 2.76
N ILE A 58 -0.08 -10.08 2.67
CA ILE A 58 0.76 -10.09 1.47
C ILE A 58 1.51 -11.42 1.29
N PHE A 59 2.15 -11.92 2.35
CA PHE A 59 3.11 -13.01 2.27
C PHE A 59 2.53 -14.37 2.66
N LYS A 60 1.48 -14.43 3.47
CA LYS A 60 0.84 -15.70 3.86
C LYS A 60 -0.51 -15.93 3.18
N ASP A 61 -1.27 -14.88 2.91
CA ASP A 61 -2.63 -14.97 2.36
C ASP A 61 -2.81 -14.16 1.06
N ASN A 62 -1.87 -14.35 0.14
CA ASN A 62 -1.80 -13.59 -1.12
C ASN A 62 -3.08 -13.71 -1.96
N LEU A 63 -3.81 -14.83 -1.89
CA LEU A 63 -5.10 -14.98 -2.57
C LEU A 63 -6.14 -13.97 -2.05
N ASN A 64 -6.21 -13.75 -0.73
CA ASN A 64 -7.10 -12.75 -0.17
C ASN A 64 -6.58 -11.33 -0.40
N PHE A 65 -5.25 -11.13 -0.44
CA PHE A 65 -4.66 -9.87 -0.87
C PHE A 65 -5.09 -9.52 -2.31
N GLU A 66 -4.92 -10.41 -3.29
CA GLU A 66 -5.29 -10.13 -4.69
C GLU A 66 -6.79 -9.89 -4.89
N LYS A 67 -7.64 -10.48 -4.03
CA LYS A 67 -9.09 -10.25 -4.04
C LYS A 67 -9.47 -8.90 -3.43
N ARG A 68 -8.82 -8.51 -2.34
CA ARG A 68 -9.09 -7.26 -1.61
C ARG A 68 -8.46 -6.04 -2.29
N PHE A 69 -7.31 -6.24 -2.92
CA PHE A 69 -6.47 -5.20 -3.52
C PHE A 69 -6.14 -5.52 -5.00
N PRO A 70 -7.15 -5.68 -5.86
CA PRO A 70 -6.95 -6.13 -7.23
C PRO A 70 -6.18 -5.14 -8.11
N ASN A 71 -6.18 -3.83 -7.79
CA ASN A 71 -5.51 -2.82 -8.59
C ASN A 71 -4.03 -2.67 -8.18
N ILE A 72 -3.71 -2.72 -6.89
CA ILE A 72 -2.33 -2.59 -6.40
C ILE A 72 -1.53 -3.91 -6.35
N LYS A 73 -2.16 -5.06 -6.66
CA LYS A 73 -1.46 -6.36 -6.63
C LYS A 73 -0.21 -6.44 -7.51
N ARG A 74 -0.16 -5.65 -8.58
CA ARG A 74 1.00 -5.57 -9.50
C ARG A 74 2.28 -5.10 -8.82
N TYR A 75 2.16 -4.36 -7.72
CA TYR A 75 3.31 -3.85 -6.97
C TYR A 75 3.89 -4.87 -5.99
N VAL A 76 3.14 -5.92 -5.67
CA VAL A 76 3.50 -6.93 -4.68
C VAL A 76 4.05 -8.21 -5.30
N LYS A 77 3.87 -8.37 -6.62
CA LYS A 77 4.58 -9.37 -7.43
C LYS A 77 6.03 -8.99 -7.70
#